data_AF-K7AF06-F1
#
_entry.id   AF-K7AF06-F1
#
_cell.length_a   1.000
_cell.length_b   1.000
_cell.length_c   1.000
_cell.angle_alpha   90.00
_cell.angle_beta   90.00
_cell.angle_gamma   90.00
#
_symmetry.space_group_name_H-M   'P 1'
#
loop_
_entity.id
_entity.type
_entity.pdbx_description
1 polymer ?
#
loop_
_entity_poly.entity_id
_entity_poly.type
_entity_poly.pdbx_seq_one_letter_code
_entity_poly.pdbx_strand_id
1 'polypeptide(L)' 'SAGAAESKVFYLKMKGDYHRYLAEFKSGAERKEAAESTMNSYKAAQDIALADLAPTHPIRLGLALNFS' A
#
# COMPACT_ATOMS: atom_id res chain seq x y z
N SER A 1 -11.73 -8.51 16.80
CA SER A 1 -12.00 -7.52 15.76
C SER A 1 -10.68 -6.97 15.27
N ALA A 2 -10.44 -6.94 13.94
CA ALA A 2 -9.28 -6.23 13.43
C ALA A 2 -9.41 -4.75 13.79
N GLY A 3 -8.38 -4.17 14.40
CA GLY A 3 -8.38 -2.78 14.83
C GLY A 3 -8.62 -1.82 13.65
N ALA A 4 -9.07 -0.59 13.95
CA ALA A 4 -9.25 0.45 12.94
C ALA A 4 -7.95 0.71 12.15
N ALA A 5 -6.77 0.59 12.79
CA ALA A 5 -5.48 0.69 12.13
C ALA A 5 -5.19 -0.49 11.20
N GLU A 6 -5.40 -1.74 11.65
CA GLU A 6 -5.17 -2.94 10.83
C GLU A 6 -5.99 -2.92 9.54
N SER A 7 -7.29 -2.62 9.66
CA SER A 7 -8.19 -2.52 8.51
C SER A 7 -7.80 -1.38 7.56
N LYS A 8 -7.44 -0.20 8.08
CA LYS A 8 -7.00 0.94 7.26
C LYS A 8 -5.71 0.65 6.49
N VAL A 9 -4.71 0.06 7.15
CA VAL A 9 -3.44 -0.35 6.50
C VAL A 9 -3.72 -1.41 5.45
N PHE A 10 -4.57 -2.40 5.76
CA PHE A 10 -4.94 -3.47 4.82
C PHE A 10 -5.59 -2.93 3.54
N TYR A 11 -6.57 -2.03 3.65
CA TYR A 11 -7.24 -1.46 2.49
C TYR A 11 -6.36 -0.51 1.68
N LEU A 12 -5.51 0.30 2.34
CA LEU A 12 -4.56 1.16 1.63
C LEU A 12 -3.48 0.36 0.90
N LYS A 13 -2.97 -0.71 1.53
CA LYS A 13 -2.07 -1.67 0.88
C LYS A 13 -2.74 -2.28 -0.35
N MET A 14 -3.97 -2.77 -0.21
CA MET A 14 -4.73 -3.36 -1.30
C MET A 14 -4.94 -2.37 -2.45
N LYS A 15 -5.29 -1.11 -2.14
CA LYS A 15 -5.39 -0.05 -3.14
C LYS A 15 -4.06 0.16 -3.89
N GLY A 16 -2.94 0.18 -3.18
CA GLY A 16 -1.60 0.25 -3.78
C GLY A 16 -1.32 -0.94 -4.69
N ASP A 17 -1.67 -2.17 -4.25
CA ASP A 17 -1.53 -3.39 -5.06
C ASP A 17 -2.32 -3.28 -6.38
N TYR A 18 -3.58 -2.82 -6.33
CA TYR A 18 -4.38 -2.63 -7.55
C TYR A 18 -3.80 -1.57 -8.49
N HIS A 19 -3.36 -0.42 -7.98
CA HIS A 19 -2.70 0.58 -8.84
C HIS A 19 -1.39 0.06 -9.43
N ARG A 20 -0.64 -0.76 -8.69
CA ARG A 20 0.57 -1.40 -9.19
C ARG A 20 0.26 -2.35 -10.34
N TYR A 21 -0.76 -3.20 -10.19
CA TYR A 21 -1.22 -4.07 -11.27
C TYR A 21 -1.70 -3.27 -12.49
N LEU A 22 -2.39 -2.14 -12.31
CA LEU A 22 -2.75 -1.25 -13.42
C LEU A 22 -1.51 -0.69 -14.14
N ALA A 23 -0.46 -0.33 -13.39
CA ALA A 23 0.78 0.20 -13.94
C ALA A 23 1.59 -0.84 -14.74
N GLU A 24 1.38 -2.14 -14.50
CA GLU A 24 2.08 -3.23 -15.20
C GLU A 24 1.67 -3.32 -16.68
N PHE A 25 0.45 -2.92 -17.04
CA PHE A 25 -0.05 -2.98 -18.42
C PHE A 25 -0.40 -1.62 -19.05
N LYS A 26 -0.46 -0.54 -18.25
CA LYS A 26 -0.59 0.83 -18.77
C LYS A 26 0.73 1.32 -19.39
N SER A 27 0.65 2.34 -20.23
CA SER A 27 1.82 2.98 -20.85
C SER A 27 1.74 4.52 -20.79
N GLY A 28 2.85 5.19 -21.10
CA GLY A 28 2.91 6.66 -21.16
C GLY A 28 2.43 7.35 -19.87
N ALA A 29 1.56 8.34 -20.03
CA ALA A 29 1.00 9.12 -18.93
C ALA A 29 0.18 8.27 -17.95
N GLU A 30 -0.60 7.31 -18.45
CA GLU A 30 -1.43 6.45 -17.59
C GLU A 30 -0.58 5.55 -16.68
N ARG A 31 0.57 5.07 -17.17
CA ARG A 31 1.52 4.30 -16.35
C ARG A 31 2.07 5.18 -15.23
N LYS A 32 2.40 6.43 -15.53
CA LYS A 32 2.92 7.40 -14.56
C LYS A 32 1.89 7.69 -13.47
N GLU A 33 0.64 7.96 -13.85
CA GLU A 33 -0.45 8.21 -12.90
C GLU A 33 -0.74 7.00 -12.00
N ALA A 34 -0.73 5.79 -12.58
CA ALA A 34 -0.89 4.56 -11.81
C ALA A 34 0.27 4.36 -10.83
N ALA A 35 1.51 4.59 -11.26
CA ALA A 35 2.69 4.51 -10.38
C ALA A 35 2.66 5.54 -9.24
N GLU A 36 2.26 6.78 -9.51
CA GLU A 36 2.06 7.82 -8.49
C GLU A 36 0.96 7.42 -7.49
N SER A 37 -0.14 6.85 -7.99
CA SER A 37 -1.24 6.36 -7.13
C SER A 37 -0.83 5.17 -6.25
N THR A 38 0.00 4.26 -6.77
CA THR A 38 0.63 3.17 -6.02
C THR A 38 1.48 3.72 -4.89
N MET A 39 2.40 4.64 -5.21
CA MET A 39 3.31 5.27 -4.26
C MET A 39 2.54 5.96 -3.14
N ASN A 40 1.54 6.78 -3.47
CA ASN A 40 0.72 7.50 -2.49
C ASN A 40 -0.05 6.55 -1.56
N SER A 41 -0.61 5.46 -2.12
CA SER A 41 -1.39 4.49 -1.33
C SER A 41 -0.50 3.70 -0.36
N TYR A 42 0.66 3.21 -0.82
CA TYR A 42 1.59 2.51 0.06
C TYR A 42 2.23 3.42 1.11
N LYS A 43 2.55 4.67 0.77
CA LYS A 43 3.10 5.64 1.72
C LYS A 43 2.11 5.96 2.84
N ALA A 44 0.84 6.18 2.49
CA ALA A 44 -0.22 6.36 3.48
C ALA A 44 -0.43 5.10 4.36
N ALA A 45 -0.33 3.90 3.77
CA ALA A 45 -0.38 2.66 4.54
C ALA A 45 0.83 2.53 5.49
N GLN A 46 2.01 2.94 5.02
CA GLN A 46 3.26 2.86 5.77
C GLN A 46 3.24 3.80 6.97
N ASP A 47 2.81 5.05 6.80
CA ASP A 47 2.74 6.02 7.89
C ASP A 47 1.88 5.50 9.07
N ILE A 48 0.72 4.90 8.76
CA ILE A 48 -0.17 4.30 9.76
C ILE A 48 0.45 3.04 10.36
N ALA A 49 1.04 2.17 9.53
CA ALA A 49 1.67 0.94 10.01
C ALA A 49 2.88 1.21 10.92
N LEU A 50 3.64 2.29 10.65
CA LEU A 50 4.76 2.71 11.48
C LEU A 50 4.29 3.24 12.85
N ALA A 51 3.17 3.99 12.87
CA ALA A 51 2.62 4.56 14.09
C ALA A 51 1.87 3.54 14.96
N ASP A 52 1.04 2.69 14.35
CA ASP A 52 0.00 1.95 15.06
C ASP A 52 0.19 0.43 15.07
N LEU A 53 1.12 -0.12 14.29
CA LEU A 53 1.36 -1.57 14.22
C LEU A 53 2.78 -1.92 14.69
N ALA A 54 2.91 -3.00 15.45
CA ALA A 54 4.22 -3.54 15.84
C ALA A 54 5.07 -3.88 14.59
N PRO A 55 6.40 -3.75 14.63
CA PRO A 55 7.27 -4.06 13.50
C PRO A 55 7.18 -5.52 13.02
N THR A 56 6.74 -6.44 13.88
CA THR A 56 6.49 -7.86 13.56
C THR A 56 5.07 -8.15 13.07
N HIS A 57 4.21 -7.14 12.95
CA HIS A 57 2.83 -7.32 12.56
C HIS A 57 2.73 -7.85 11.11
N PRO A 58 1.99 -8.94 10.83
CA PRO A 58 1.94 -9.55 9.50
C PRO A 58 1.55 -8.58 8.37
N ILE A 59 0.57 -7.70 8.62
CA ILE A 59 0.15 -6.69 7.63
C ILE A 59 1.27 -5.68 7.34
N ARG A 60 2.03 -5.25 8.35
CA ARG A 60 3.15 -4.31 8.18
C ARG A 60 4.29 -4.95 7.41
N LEU A 61 4.61 -6.20 7.71
CA LEU A 61 5.62 -6.98 6.97
C LEU A 61 5.19 -7.19 5.51
N GLY A 62 3.93 -7.58 5.27
CA GLY A 62 3.40 -7.76 3.92
C GLY A 62 3.31 -6.45 3.12
N LEU A 63 3.06 -5.31 3.78
CA LEU A 63 3.15 -4.00 3.16
C LEU A 63 4.60 -3.69 2.75
N ALA A 64 5.57 -3.90 3.64
CA ALA A 64 6.98 -3.65 3.36
C ALA A 64 7.50 -4.50 2.19
N LEU A 65 7.05 -5.76 2.10
CA LEU A 65 7.37 -6.63 0.97
C LEU A 65 6.83 -6.11 -0.36
N ASN A 66 5.62 -5.55 -0.37
CA ASN A 66 4.97 -5.09 -1.60
C ASN A 66 5.41 -3.68 -2.03
N PHE A 67 5.97 -2.89 -1.11
CA PHE A 67 6.42 -1.52 -1.36
C PHE A 67 7.92 -1.42 -1.68
N SER A 68 8.62 -2.55 -1.80
CA SER A 68 10.05 -2.59 -2.16
C SER A 68 10.30 -2.27 -3.63
#